data_AF-A0A661RI63-F1
#
_entry.id   AF-A0A661RI63-F1
#
_cell.length_a   1.000
_cell.length_b   1.000
_cell.length_c   1.000
_cell.angle_alpha   90.00
_cell.angle_beta   90.00
_cell.angle_gamma   90.00
#
_symmetry.space_group_name_H-M   'P 1'
#
loop_
_entity.id
_entity.type
_entity.pdbx_description
1 polymer ?
#
loop_
_entity_poly.entity_id
_entity_poly.type
_entity_poly.pdbx_seq_one_letter_code
_entity_poly.pdbx_strand_id
1 'polypeptide(L)'
;MKLTSRTRKNCYVIGLLAIVSIFLFLGFAIASSEGGHAATTDRGKDLLWRTMNFVLLAGVLIYLLRKPVVQALESKRRQIKDQLTDLERRRREAEERISEYNEKLARLDREVEKIIAEYGRQGEALKAKIIEEAKVAAQKLQEQARKEIEREFQEAKQRLRAEIAEGAVHMAEELIKKHITDEDQERLIEQYLTKVVATSW
;
A
#
# COMPACT_ATOMS: atom_id res chain seq x y z
N MET A 1 15.50 42.26 -24.35
CA MET A 1 14.49 42.46 -25.43
C MET A 1 13.51 43.59 -25.04
N LYS A 2 13.95 44.85 -25.01
CA LYS A 2 13.21 46.04 -24.51
C LYS A 2 12.78 47.00 -25.65
N LEU A 3 12.47 46.50 -26.85
CA LEU A 3 12.29 47.35 -28.04
C LEU A 3 10.85 47.47 -28.57
N THR A 4 9.85 46.84 -27.94
CA THR A 4 8.48 46.76 -28.52
C THR A 4 7.41 47.63 -27.84
N SER A 5 7.78 48.46 -26.85
CA SER A 5 6.83 49.35 -26.17
C SER A 5 6.77 50.75 -26.78
N ARG A 6 7.85 51.20 -27.43
CA ARG A 6 7.95 52.54 -28.04
C ARG A 6 7.22 52.61 -29.39
N THR A 7 7.23 51.52 -30.17
CA THR A 7 6.55 51.42 -31.47
C THR A 7 5.03 51.32 -31.34
N ARG A 8 4.50 50.64 -30.32
CA ARG A 8 3.05 50.56 -30.05
C ARG A 8 2.44 51.87 -29.55
N LYS A 9 3.18 52.60 -28.70
CA LYS A 9 2.79 53.94 -28.25
C LYS A 9 2.69 54.90 -29.43
N ASN A 10 3.63 54.81 -30.37
CA ASN A 10 3.59 55.60 -31.59
C ASN A 10 2.47 55.14 -32.54
N CYS A 11 2.14 53.85 -32.64
CA CYS A 11 1.07 53.37 -33.52
C CYS A 11 -0.33 53.85 -33.11
N TYR A 12 -0.67 53.86 -31.82
CA TYR A 12 -1.94 54.44 -31.34
C TYR A 12 -2.00 55.96 -31.48
N VAL A 13 -0.87 56.64 -31.22
CA VAL A 13 -0.77 58.09 -31.39
C VAL A 13 -0.86 58.47 -32.88
N ILE A 14 -0.25 57.69 -33.78
CA ILE A 14 -0.32 57.89 -35.23
C ILE A 14 -1.72 57.56 -35.77
N GLY A 15 -2.33 56.46 -35.35
CA GLY A 15 -3.69 56.09 -35.77
C GLY A 15 -4.74 57.09 -35.31
N LEU A 16 -4.58 57.66 -34.12
CA LEU A 16 -5.50 58.67 -33.62
C LEU A 16 -5.18 60.08 -34.14
N LEU A 17 -3.91 60.40 -34.42
CA LEU A 17 -3.54 61.58 -35.23
C LEU A 17 -4.13 61.49 -36.63
N ALA A 18 -4.20 60.30 -37.24
CA ALA A 18 -4.86 60.11 -38.53
C ALA A 18 -6.37 60.35 -38.42
N ILE A 19 -7.03 59.90 -37.34
CA ILE A 19 -8.46 60.16 -37.11
C ILE A 19 -8.71 61.65 -36.84
N VAL A 20 -7.86 62.31 -36.04
CA VAL A 20 -7.93 63.76 -35.78
C VAL A 20 -7.66 64.54 -37.06
N SER A 21 -6.71 64.10 -37.88
CA SER A 21 -6.42 64.69 -39.20
C SER A 21 -7.57 64.49 -40.17
N ILE A 22 -8.24 63.33 -40.16
CA ILE A 22 -9.45 63.07 -40.94
C ILE A 22 -10.61 63.94 -40.46
N PHE A 23 -10.77 64.14 -39.15
CA PHE A 23 -11.80 65.02 -38.59
C PHE A 23 -11.55 66.50 -38.93
N LEU A 24 -10.28 66.92 -38.92
CA LEU A 24 -9.82 68.22 -39.39
C LEU A 24 -10.09 68.41 -40.90
N PHE A 25 -9.80 67.38 -41.72
CA PHE A 25 -10.02 67.42 -43.17
C PHE A 25 -11.50 67.40 -43.54
N LEU A 26 -12.32 66.63 -42.82
CA LEU A 26 -13.77 66.53 -43.04
C LEU A 26 -14.49 67.82 -42.60
N GLY A 27 -14.04 68.45 -41.51
CA GLY A 27 -14.49 69.79 -41.11
C GLY A 27 -14.16 70.88 -42.14
N PHE A 28 -13.03 70.74 -42.83
CA PHE A 28 -12.66 71.62 -43.95
C PHE A 28 -13.52 71.37 -45.21
N ALA A 29 -13.81 70.10 -45.53
CA ALA A 29 -14.59 69.72 -46.72
C ALA A 29 -16.08 70.11 -46.65
N ILE A 30 -16.73 69.98 -45.48
CA ILE A 30 -18.13 70.38 -45.27
C ILE A 30 -18.31 71.91 -45.40
N ALA A 31 -17.25 72.68 -45.16
CA ALA A 31 -17.28 74.15 -45.33
C ALA A 31 -17.19 74.60 -46.81
N SER A 32 -16.82 73.70 -47.73
CA SER A 32 -16.68 74.01 -49.17
C SER A 32 -17.89 73.65 -50.03
N SER A 33 -18.93 73.01 -49.47
CA SER A 33 -20.06 72.48 -50.26
C SER A 33 -21.43 73.13 -50.01
N GLU A 34 -21.54 74.17 -49.17
CA GLU A 34 -22.80 74.90 -48.98
C GLU A 34 -22.63 76.38 -49.37
N GLY A 35 -23.19 76.74 -50.53
CA GLY A 35 -23.26 78.11 -51.01
C GLY A 35 -24.26 78.95 -50.21
N GLY A 36 -23.84 80.12 -49.74
CA GLY A 36 -24.71 81.13 -49.13
C GLY A 36 -23.92 82.26 -48.46
N HIS A 37 -24.21 83.50 -48.85
CA HIS A 37 -23.42 84.72 -48.62
C HIS A 37 -23.31 85.24 -47.17
N ALA A 38 -22.25 86.04 -46.95
CA ALA A 38 -22.00 87.05 -45.91
C ALA A 38 -21.16 86.66 -44.65
N ALA A 39 -20.12 87.47 -44.42
CA ALA A 39 -19.17 87.54 -43.28
C ALA A 39 -18.04 86.48 -43.23
N THR A 40 -16.92 86.77 -43.91
CA THR A 40 -15.80 85.85 -44.19
C THR A 40 -14.67 85.81 -43.14
N THR A 41 -14.87 86.25 -41.89
CA THR A 41 -13.76 86.29 -40.91
C THR A 41 -14.04 85.65 -39.55
N ASP A 42 -15.31 85.43 -39.16
CA ASP A 42 -15.63 84.91 -37.81
C ASP A 42 -15.80 83.39 -37.72
N ARG A 43 -16.45 82.75 -38.70
CA ARG A 43 -16.73 81.28 -38.64
C ARG A 43 -15.49 80.39 -38.71
N GLY A 44 -14.44 80.83 -39.39
CA GLY A 44 -13.15 80.12 -39.40
C GLY A 44 -12.48 80.11 -38.02
N LYS A 45 -12.65 81.20 -37.26
CA LYS A 45 -12.11 81.31 -35.91
C LYS A 45 -12.87 80.41 -34.93
N ASP A 46 -14.20 80.32 -35.05
CA ASP A 46 -15.02 79.42 -34.22
C ASP A 46 -14.68 77.94 -34.46
N LEU A 47 -14.51 77.53 -35.72
CA LEU A 47 -14.11 76.16 -36.06
C LEU A 47 -12.68 75.85 -35.61
N LEU A 48 -11.74 76.80 -35.77
CA LEU A 48 -10.38 76.66 -35.25
C LEU A 48 -10.39 76.54 -33.72
N TRP A 49 -11.19 77.34 -33.02
CA TRP A 49 -11.33 77.29 -31.57
C TRP A 49 -11.91 75.97 -31.08
N ARG A 50 -12.99 75.50 -31.72
CA ARG A 50 -13.64 74.21 -31.38
C ARG A 50 -12.73 73.03 -31.65
N THR A 51 -11.99 73.06 -32.75
CA THR A 51 -11.01 72.01 -33.09
C THR A 51 -9.83 72.02 -32.14
N MET A 52 -9.30 73.20 -31.79
CA MET A 52 -8.22 73.33 -30.81
C MET A 52 -8.64 72.81 -29.44
N ASN A 53 -9.87 73.11 -28.98
CA ASN A 53 -10.41 72.59 -27.73
C ASN A 53 -10.54 71.06 -27.77
N PHE A 54 -11.06 70.48 -28.87
CA PHE A 54 -11.14 69.04 -29.06
C PHE A 54 -9.76 68.37 -29.05
N VAL A 55 -8.76 68.95 -29.71
CA VAL A 55 -7.39 68.43 -29.71
C VAL A 55 -6.77 68.50 -28.32
N LEU A 56 -7.02 69.59 -27.57
CA LEU A 56 -6.57 69.72 -26.19
C LEU A 56 -7.19 68.65 -25.28
N LEU A 57 -8.51 68.46 -25.37
CA LEU A 57 -9.25 67.44 -24.62
C LEU A 57 -8.77 66.02 -24.98
N ALA A 58 -8.61 65.74 -26.28
CA ALA A 58 -8.10 64.45 -26.76
C ALA A 58 -6.67 64.20 -26.26
N GLY A 59 -5.79 65.21 -26.28
CA GLY A 59 -4.44 65.12 -25.75
C GLY A 59 -4.39 64.76 -24.26
N VAL A 60 -5.23 65.41 -23.45
CA VAL A 60 -5.37 65.13 -22.01
C VAL A 60 -5.93 63.73 -21.76
N LEU A 61 -6.96 63.33 -22.52
CA LEU A 61 -7.58 62.01 -22.40
C LEU A 61 -6.58 60.89 -22.73
N ILE A 62 -5.78 61.04 -23.78
CA ILE A 62 -4.72 60.07 -24.14
C ILE A 62 -3.65 60.01 -23.06
N TYR A 63 -3.24 61.16 -22.53
CA TYR A 63 -2.23 61.22 -21.47
C TYR A 63 -2.68 60.49 -20.19
N LEU A 64 -3.97 60.56 -19.86
CA LEU A 64 -4.59 59.87 -18.73
C LEU A 64 -4.83 58.38 -19.02
N LEU A 65 -5.38 58.01 -20.18
CA LEU A 65 -5.80 56.63 -20.49
C LEU A 65 -4.65 55.70 -20.92
N ARG A 66 -3.50 56.23 -21.37
CA ARG A 66 -2.34 55.42 -21.77
C ARG A 66 -1.84 54.48 -20.68
N LYS A 67 -1.95 54.87 -19.41
CA LYS A 67 -1.50 54.07 -18.26
C LYS A 67 -2.47 52.91 -17.96
N PRO A 68 -3.76 53.14 -17.69
CA PRO A 68 -4.70 52.06 -17.34
C PRO A 68 -4.89 51.04 -18.47
N VAL A 69 -4.91 51.46 -19.74
CA VAL A 69 -5.12 50.54 -20.88
C VAL A 69 -3.95 49.57 -21.05
N VAL A 70 -2.72 50.07 -20.96
CA VAL A 70 -1.52 49.22 -21.07
C VAL A 70 -1.43 48.29 -19.86
N GLN A 71 -1.73 48.78 -18.66
CA GLN A 71 -1.71 47.96 -17.45
C GLN A 71 -2.76 46.84 -17.49
N ALA A 72 -3.96 47.11 -17.98
CA ALA A 72 -5.01 46.10 -18.11
C ALA A 72 -4.61 44.98 -19.10
N LEU A 73 -4.05 45.35 -20.26
CA LEU A 73 -3.59 44.38 -21.26
C LEU A 73 -2.37 43.57 -20.77
N GLU A 74 -1.42 44.21 -20.10
CA GLU A 74 -0.29 43.49 -19.48
C GLU A 74 -0.75 42.56 -18.36
N SER A 75 -1.71 42.98 -17.53
CA SER A 75 -2.30 42.14 -16.48
C SER A 75 -2.98 40.91 -17.06
N LYS A 76 -3.80 41.06 -18.11
CA LYS A 76 -4.43 39.91 -18.79
C LYS A 76 -3.40 38.98 -19.41
N ARG A 77 -2.37 39.53 -20.05
CA ARG A 77 -1.30 38.73 -20.64
C ARG A 77 -0.50 37.95 -19.58
N ARG A 78 -0.21 38.58 -18.43
CA ARG A 78 0.44 37.91 -17.29
C ARG A 78 -0.44 36.81 -16.73
N GLN A 79 -1.72 37.11 -16.46
CA GLN A 79 -2.68 36.12 -15.95
C GLN A 79 -2.77 34.88 -16.86
N ILE A 80 -2.88 35.06 -18.18
CA ILE A 80 -2.93 33.94 -19.14
C ILE A 80 -1.61 33.15 -19.12
N LYS A 81 -0.47 33.85 -19.08
CA LYS A 81 0.84 33.20 -19.02
C LYS A 81 0.99 32.38 -17.74
N ASP A 82 0.61 32.96 -16.61
CA ASP A 82 0.70 32.31 -15.30
C ASP A 82 -0.24 31.11 -15.23
N GLN A 83 -1.46 31.23 -15.76
CA GLN A 83 -2.39 30.10 -15.89
C GLN A 83 -1.82 28.98 -16.77
N LEU A 84 -1.22 29.32 -17.91
CA LEU A 84 -0.63 28.32 -18.80
C LEU A 84 0.56 27.62 -18.13
N THR A 85 1.44 28.37 -17.46
CA THR A 85 2.57 27.80 -16.71
C THR A 85 2.09 26.94 -15.54
N ASP A 86 1.03 27.32 -14.83
CA ASP A 86 0.46 26.49 -13.76
C ASP A 86 -0.17 25.20 -14.31
N LEU A 87 -0.86 25.27 -15.45
CA LEU A 87 -1.40 24.10 -16.14
C LEU A 87 -0.29 23.15 -16.62
N GLU A 88 0.77 23.67 -17.22
CA GLU A 88 1.94 22.87 -17.63
C GLU A 88 2.61 22.21 -16.43
N ARG A 89 2.77 22.93 -15.32
CA ARG A 89 3.33 22.39 -14.07
C ARG A 89 2.45 21.27 -13.52
N ARG A 90 1.14 21.51 -13.38
CA ARG A 90 0.18 20.48 -12.91
C ARG A 90 0.17 19.26 -13.80
N ARG A 91 0.27 19.45 -15.12
CA ARG A 91 0.33 18.34 -16.08
C ARG A 91 1.60 17.51 -15.86
N ARG A 92 2.76 18.13 -15.71
CA ARG A 92 4.02 17.42 -15.42
C ARG A 92 3.96 16.70 -14.08
N GLU A 93 3.48 17.35 -13.02
CA GLU A 93 3.30 16.73 -11.71
C GLU A 93 2.34 15.52 -11.78
N ALA A 94 1.29 15.59 -12.59
CA ALA A 94 0.37 14.47 -12.80
C ALA A 94 1.04 13.31 -13.57
N GLU A 95 1.79 13.61 -14.64
CA GLU A 95 2.54 12.62 -15.42
C GLU A 95 3.62 11.93 -14.55
N GLU A 96 4.36 12.69 -13.74
CA GLU A 96 5.34 12.17 -12.77
C GLU A 96 4.68 11.26 -11.73
N ARG A 97 3.57 11.70 -11.12
CA ARG A 97 2.82 10.86 -10.17
C ARG A 97 2.32 9.57 -10.80
N ILE A 98 1.81 9.62 -12.03
CA ILE A 98 1.35 8.41 -12.75
C ILE A 98 2.54 7.46 -12.96
N SER A 99 3.69 7.99 -13.37
CA SER A 99 4.92 7.19 -13.50
C SER A 99 5.32 6.55 -12.17
N GLU A 100 5.34 7.31 -11.08
CA GLU A 100 5.65 6.78 -9.74
C GLU A 100 4.67 5.69 -9.29
N TYR A 101 3.36 5.88 -9.54
CA TYR A 101 2.35 4.88 -9.21
C TYR A 101 2.52 3.62 -10.03
N ASN A 102 2.78 3.74 -11.33
CA ASN A 102 3.04 2.58 -12.19
C ASN A 102 4.29 1.80 -11.74
N GLU A 103 5.36 2.50 -11.38
CA GLU A 103 6.55 1.83 -10.83
C GLU A 103 6.27 1.17 -9.48
N LYS A 104 5.47 1.81 -8.60
CA LYS A 104 5.07 1.23 -7.32
C LYS A 104 4.23 -0.02 -7.55
N LEU A 105 3.26 0.00 -8.46
CA LEU A 105 2.45 -1.16 -8.82
C LEU A 105 3.34 -2.30 -9.37
N ALA A 106 4.24 -2.01 -10.31
CA ALA A 106 5.17 -3.01 -10.83
C ALA A 106 6.13 -3.56 -9.76
N ARG A 107 6.50 -2.76 -8.75
CA ARG A 107 7.26 -3.25 -7.58
C ARG A 107 6.40 -4.15 -6.70
N LEU A 108 5.16 -3.77 -6.42
CA LEU A 108 4.22 -4.56 -5.63
C LEU A 108 3.92 -5.91 -6.28
N ASP A 109 3.67 -5.97 -7.59
CA ASP A 109 3.40 -7.23 -8.29
C ASP A 109 4.57 -8.22 -8.13
N ARG A 110 5.82 -7.73 -8.28
CA ARG A 110 7.02 -8.54 -8.06
C ARG A 110 7.19 -8.96 -6.60
N GLU A 111 6.80 -8.12 -5.66
CA GLU A 111 6.85 -8.43 -4.23
C GLU A 111 5.80 -9.50 -3.87
N VAL A 112 4.60 -9.39 -4.42
CA VAL A 112 3.54 -10.39 -4.28
C VAL A 112 3.98 -11.74 -4.86
N GLU A 113 4.58 -11.77 -6.05
CA GLU A 113 5.11 -13.01 -6.63
C GLU A 113 6.19 -13.64 -5.73
N LYS A 114 7.11 -12.83 -5.18
CA LYS A 114 8.12 -13.30 -4.24
C LYS A 114 7.48 -13.87 -2.97
N ILE A 115 6.51 -13.17 -2.41
CA ILE A 115 5.76 -13.60 -1.24
C ILE A 115 5.09 -14.95 -1.51
N ILE A 116 4.35 -15.09 -2.62
CA ILE A 116 3.69 -16.34 -2.98
C ILE A 116 4.70 -17.49 -3.14
N ALA A 117 5.82 -17.24 -3.82
CA ALA A 117 6.88 -18.23 -3.98
C ALA A 117 7.51 -18.64 -2.64
N GLU A 118 7.72 -17.69 -1.73
CA GLU A 118 8.25 -17.94 -0.40
C GLU A 118 7.26 -18.75 0.45
N TYR A 119 5.99 -18.36 0.49
CA TYR A 119 4.95 -19.12 1.17
C TYR A 119 4.80 -20.54 0.62
N GLY A 120 4.92 -20.72 -0.70
CA GLY A 120 4.94 -22.04 -1.32
C GLY A 120 6.12 -22.90 -0.82
N ARG A 121 7.33 -22.33 -0.79
CA ARG A 121 8.52 -23.02 -0.26
C ARG A 121 8.40 -23.33 1.23
N GLN A 122 7.92 -22.39 2.03
CA GLN A 122 7.71 -22.60 3.46
C GLN A 122 6.64 -23.66 3.71
N GLY A 123 5.57 -23.67 2.93
CA GLY A 123 4.52 -24.68 3.00
C GLY A 123 5.01 -26.10 2.70
N GLU A 124 5.79 -26.28 1.62
CA GLU A 124 6.39 -27.58 1.30
C GLU A 124 7.41 -28.03 2.36
N ALA A 125 8.24 -27.12 2.87
CA ALA A 125 9.18 -27.42 3.95
C ALA A 125 8.45 -27.83 5.24
N LEU A 126 7.38 -27.13 5.60
CA LEU A 126 6.57 -27.45 6.77
C LEU A 126 5.86 -28.79 6.61
N LYS A 127 5.29 -29.07 5.43
CA LYS A 127 4.68 -30.37 5.11
C LYS A 127 5.69 -31.50 5.25
N ALA A 128 6.89 -31.35 4.70
CA ALA A 128 7.94 -32.34 4.83
C ALA A 128 8.33 -32.57 6.30
N LYS A 129 8.46 -31.49 7.07
CA LYS A 129 8.74 -31.54 8.51
C LYS A 129 7.66 -32.26 9.30
N ILE A 130 6.38 -31.96 9.06
CA ILE A 130 5.24 -32.62 9.71
C ILE A 130 5.23 -34.12 9.39
N ILE A 131 5.46 -34.49 8.13
CA ILE A 131 5.52 -35.91 7.74
C ILE A 131 6.66 -36.62 8.45
N GLU A 132 7.83 -35.99 8.56
CA GLU A 132 8.98 -36.58 9.24
C GLU A 132 8.74 -36.72 10.76
N GLU A 133 8.22 -35.68 11.40
CA GLU A 133 7.83 -35.72 12.82
C GLU A 133 6.77 -36.80 13.08
N ALA A 134 5.79 -36.94 12.19
CA ALA A 134 4.77 -37.99 12.29
C ALA A 134 5.38 -39.40 12.17
N LYS A 135 6.34 -39.60 11.27
CA LYS A 135 7.06 -40.89 11.14
C LYS A 135 7.87 -41.21 12.39
N VAL A 136 8.63 -40.24 12.92
CA VAL A 136 9.40 -40.42 14.15
C VAL A 136 8.49 -40.72 15.34
N ALA A 137 7.36 -40.01 15.46
CA ALA A 137 6.36 -40.25 16.49
C ALA A 137 5.75 -41.66 16.36
N ALA A 138 5.41 -42.09 15.15
CA ALA A 138 4.88 -43.43 14.89
C ALA A 138 5.89 -44.53 15.23
N GLN A 139 7.17 -44.36 14.88
CA GLN A 139 8.23 -45.30 15.24
C GLN A 139 8.41 -45.39 16.77
N LYS A 140 8.43 -44.24 17.45
CA LYS A 140 8.53 -44.18 18.91
C LYS A 140 7.35 -44.86 19.58
N LEU A 141 6.13 -44.64 19.08
CA LEU A 141 4.92 -45.28 19.58
C LEU A 141 4.97 -46.80 19.37
N GLN A 142 5.46 -47.26 18.22
CA GLN A 142 5.61 -48.69 17.95
C GLN A 142 6.65 -49.33 18.87
N GLU A 143 7.77 -48.66 19.14
CA GLU A 143 8.79 -49.15 20.07
C GLU A 143 8.25 -49.21 21.50
N GLN A 144 7.53 -48.18 21.95
CA GLN A 144 6.87 -48.16 23.24
C GLN A 144 5.84 -49.30 23.37
N ALA A 145 4.99 -49.49 22.36
CA ALA A 145 4.01 -50.57 22.34
C ALA A 145 4.67 -51.95 22.42
N ARG A 146 5.78 -52.16 21.70
CA ARG A 146 6.55 -53.42 21.79
C ARG A 146 7.12 -53.66 23.18
N LYS A 147 7.69 -52.63 23.81
CA LYS A 147 8.22 -52.72 25.18
C LYS A 147 7.11 -53.01 26.19
N GLU A 148 5.95 -52.38 26.03
CA GLU A 148 4.79 -52.61 26.89
C GLU A 148 4.26 -54.05 26.73
N ILE A 149 4.12 -54.53 25.49
CA ILE A 149 3.71 -55.91 25.20
C ILE A 149 4.68 -56.91 25.82
N GLU A 150 5.98 -56.70 25.71
CA GLU A 150 6.97 -57.59 26.32
C GLU A 150 6.85 -57.59 27.85
N ARG A 151 6.66 -56.42 28.47
CA ARG A 151 6.45 -56.32 29.92
C ARG A 151 5.19 -57.08 30.35
N GLU A 152 4.06 -56.82 29.70
CA GLU A 152 2.78 -57.50 29.98
C GLU A 152 2.89 -59.01 29.76
N PHE A 153 3.63 -59.46 28.73
CA PHE A 153 3.85 -60.88 28.48
C PHE A 153 4.67 -61.53 29.59
N GLN A 154 5.74 -60.89 30.08
CA GLN A 154 6.52 -61.40 31.20
C GLN A 154 5.68 -61.44 32.49
N GLU A 155 4.88 -60.42 32.76
CA GLU A 155 3.96 -60.40 33.91
C GLU A 155 2.88 -61.49 33.82
N ALA A 156 2.29 -61.69 32.64
CA ALA A 156 1.33 -62.77 32.41
C ALA A 156 1.96 -64.15 32.60
N LYS A 157 3.20 -64.34 32.12
CA LYS A 157 3.95 -65.58 32.31
C LYS A 157 4.28 -65.85 33.77
N GLN A 158 4.62 -64.82 34.55
CA GLN A 158 4.85 -64.95 35.99
C GLN A 158 3.56 -65.32 36.72
N ARG A 159 2.45 -64.65 36.42
CA ARG A 159 1.12 -64.97 36.97
C ARG A 159 0.72 -66.42 36.67
N LEU A 160 0.86 -66.86 35.43
CA LEU A 160 0.55 -68.24 35.02
C LEU A 160 1.41 -69.27 35.76
N ARG A 161 2.71 -68.99 35.96
CA ARG A 161 3.59 -69.87 36.74
C ARG A 161 3.17 -69.97 38.19
N ALA A 162 2.76 -68.86 38.80
CA ALA A 162 2.27 -68.85 40.17
C ALA A 162 0.97 -69.67 40.30
N GLU A 163 0.03 -69.50 39.37
CA GLU A 163 -1.24 -70.24 39.35
C GLU A 163 -1.03 -71.76 39.15
N ILE A 164 -0.11 -72.15 38.27
CA ILE A 164 0.25 -73.56 38.09
C ILE A 164 0.91 -74.13 39.35
N ALA A 165 1.81 -73.37 40.00
CA ALA A 165 2.46 -73.82 41.23
C ALA A 165 1.44 -73.99 42.37
N GLU A 166 0.52 -73.05 42.54
CA GLU A 166 -0.56 -73.12 43.51
C GLU A 166 -1.48 -74.31 43.24
N GLY A 167 -1.89 -74.53 41.98
CA GLY A 167 -2.69 -75.68 41.58
C GLY A 167 -1.98 -77.02 41.80
N ALA A 168 -0.66 -77.08 41.55
CA ALA A 168 0.14 -78.27 41.78
C ALA A 168 0.26 -78.59 43.28
N VAL A 169 0.46 -77.57 44.13
CA VAL A 169 0.46 -77.73 45.60
C VAL A 169 -0.90 -78.23 46.08
N HIS A 170 -2.00 -77.61 45.64
CA HIS A 170 -3.35 -78.04 46.00
C HIS A 170 -3.63 -79.49 45.58
N MET A 171 -3.18 -79.91 44.39
CA MET A 171 -3.34 -81.29 43.93
C MET A 171 -2.48 -82.27 44.74
N ALA A 172 -1.25 -81.89 45.09
CA ALA A 172 -0.39 -82.69 45.95
C ALA A 172 -0.97 -82.84 47.36
N GLU A 173 -1.52 -81.77 47.94
CA GLU A 173 -2.22 -81.82 49.23
C GLU A 173 -3.41 -82.80 49.19
N GLU A 174 -4.25 -82.72 48.14
CA GLU A 174 -5.39 -83.62 47.97
C GLU A 174 -4.96 -85.09 47.78
N LEU A 175 -3.87 -85.34 47.05
CA LEU A 175 -3.32 -86.69 46.89
C LEU A 175 -2.74 -87.23 48.20
N ILE A 176 -1.98 -86.43 48.95
CA ILE A 176 -1.42 -86.82 50.25
C ILE A 176 -2.55 -87.13 51.24
N LYS A 177 -3.57 -86.28 51.33
CA LYS A 177 -4.75 -86.53 52.19
C LYS A 177 -5.45 -87.86 51.88
N LYS A 178 -5.49 -88.26 50.60
CA LYS A 178 -6.16 -89.50 50.16
C LYS A 178 -5.31 -90.77 50.33
N HIS A 179 -3.99 -90.65 50.33
CA HIS A 179 -3.07 -91.80 50.29
C HIS A 179 -2.18 -91.95 51.53
N ILE A 180 -2.31 -91.10 52.54
CA ILE A 180 -1.54 -91.21 53.79
C ILE A 180 -1.91 -92.46 54.58
N THR A 181 -0.90 -93.22 55.01
CA THR A 181 -1.04 -94.41 55.87
C THR A 181 -0.55 -94.14 57.29
N ASP A 182 -0.91 -94.99 58.25
CA ASP A 182 -0.49 -94.84 59.65
C ASP A 182 1.04 -94.94 59.81
N GLU A 183 1.71 -95.78 59.01
CA GLU A 183 3.17 -95.93 58.98
C GLU A 183 3.88 -94.66 58.48
N ASP A 184 3.28 -93.94 57.53
CA ASP A 184 3.81 -92.66 57.06
C ASP A 184 3.68 -91.55 58.13
N GLN A 185 2.61 -91.56 58.93
CA GLN A 185 2.43 -90.61 60.04
C GLN A 185 3.49 -90.82 61.13
N GLU A 186 3.77 -92.07 61.50
CA GLU A 186 4.75 -92.41 62.52
C GLU A 186 6.18 -92.02 62.08
N ARG A 187 6.52 -92.27 60.80
CA ARG A 187 7.78 -91.82 60.19
C ARG A 187 7.92 -90.29 60.15
N LEU A 188 6.83 -89.56 59.87
CA LEU A 188 6.82 -88.09 59.89
C LEU A 188 7.08 -87.52 61.29
N ILE A 189 6.51 -88.15 62.34
CA ILE A 189 6.74 -87.77 63.74
C ILE A 189 8.22 -87.97 64.10
N GLU A 190 8.79 -89.12 63.75
CA GLU A 190 10.20 -89.44 64.05
C GLU A 190 11.18 -88.49 63.32
N GLN A 191 10.90 -88.14 62.06
CA GLN A 191 11.66 -87.13 61.33
C GLN A 191 11.54 -85.72 61.93
N TYR A 192 10.35 -85.32 62.39
CA TYR A 192 10.13 -84.02 63.03
C TYR A 192 10.92 -83.93 64.34
N LEU A 193 10.84 -84.96 65.18
CA LEU A 193 11.60 -85.06 66.44
C LEU A 193 13.11 -84.98 66.19
N THR A 194 13.61 -85.69 65.17
CA THR A 194 15.04 -85.67 64.79
C THR A 194 15.48 -84.29 64.30
N LYS A 195 14.66 -83.61 63.49
CA LYS A 195 15.00 -82.31 62.92
C LYS A 195 14.98 -81.19 63.96
N VAL A 196 14.03 -81.21 64.89
CA VAL A 196 13.99 -80.25 66.01
C VAL A 196 15.17 -80.46 66.95
N VAL A 197 15.54 -81.70 67.25
CA VAL A 197 16.72 -82.01 68.06
C VAL A 197 18.02 -81.57 67.38
N ALA A 198 18.15 -81.79 66.06
CA ALA A 198 19.33 -81.37 65.29
C ALA A 198 19.47 -79.84 65.12
N THR A 199 18.39 -79.07 65.30
CA THR A 199 18.42 -77.60 65.26
C THR A 199 18.56 -76.99 66.66
N SER A 200 18.56 -77.83 67.72
CA SER A 200 18.65 -77.41 69.13
C SER A 200 20.07 -77.50 69.74
N TRP A 201 21.09 -77.57 68.90
CA TRP A 201 22.52 -77.39 69.23
C TRP A 201 23.11 -76.30 68.34
#